data_AF-I0AMN5-F1
#
_entry.id   AF-I0AMN5-F1
#
_cell.length_a   1.000
_cell.length_b   1.000
_cell.length_c   1.000
_cell.angle_alpha   90.00
_cell.angle_beta   90.00
_cell.angle_gamma   90.00
#
_symmetry.space_group_name_H-M   'P 1'
#
loop_
_entity.id
_entity.type
_entity.pdbx_description
1 polymer ?
#
loop_
_entity_poly.entity_id
_entity_poly.type
_entity_poly.pdbx_seq_one_letter_code
_entity_poly.pdbx_strand_id
1 'polypeptide(L)'
;MAKFIFRLDSVKRVKENYEKKAKRELAVINNYINDHQKLREKLIDEVNSLRNNVKPRMSASELKFLGGYKNSLNIQIKNEEAELSRLEQEKKRKVSELMQRAKEKKILSQLEEHQHKEFVKEENKTELKQFDEIAIQNFSRDKK
;
A
#
# COMPACT_ATOMS: atom_id res chain seq x y z
N MET A 1 -3.45 -33.36 -22.24
CA MET A 1 -2.79 -32.05 -22.02
C MET A 1 -2.36 -31.97 -20.58
N ALA A 2 -1.07 -31.79 -20.33
CA ALA A 2 -0.58 -31.60 -18.98
C ALA A 2 -1.06 -30.23 -18.44
N LYS A 3 -1.26 -30.12 -17.13
CA LYS A 3 -1.60 -28.83 -16.50
C LYS A 3 -0.31 -28.11 -16.10
N PHE A 4 -0.21 -26.82 -16.42
CA PHE A 4 0.88 -25.99 -15.92
C PHE A 4 0.77 -25.82 -14.40
N ILE A 5 1.88 -26.04 -13.68
CA ILE A 5 1.97 -25.83 -12.24
C ILE A 5 3.17 -24.93 -11.96
N PHE A 6 2.90 -23.72 -11.47
CA PHE A 6 3.96 -22.80 -11.06
C PHE A 6 4.53 -23.20 -9.70
N ARG A 7 5.79 -23.64 -9.68
CA ARG A 7 6.45 -24.15 -8.46
C ARG A 7 6.55 -23.13 -7.33
N LEU A 8 6.55 -21.83 -7.65
CA LEU A 8 6.68 -20.74 -6.68
C LEU A 8 5.33 -20.08 -6.34
N ASP A 9 4.20 -20.70 -6.69
CA ASP A 9 2.87 -20.14 -6.44
C ASP A 9 2.62 -19.87 -4.94
N SER A 10 3.05 -20.77 -4.05
CA SER A 10 2.97 -20.57 -2.60
C SER A 10 3.75 -19.32 -2.15
N VAL A 11 4.94 -19.09 -2.72
CA VAL A 11 5.77 -17.91 -2.43
C VAL A 11 5.08 -16.65 -2.93
N LYS A 12 4.52 -16.68 -4.15
CA LYS A 12 3.76 -15.57 -4.74
C LYS A 12 2.59 -15.19 -3.84
N ARG A 13 1.78 -16.15 -3.37
CA ARG A 13 0.66 -15.91 -2.44
C ARG A 13 1.10 -15.25 -1.13
N VAL A 14 2.23 -15.68 -0.56
CA VAL A 14 2.80 -15.05 0.64
C VAL A 14 3.17 -13.58 0.37
N LYS A 15 3.83 -13.31 -0.76
CA LYS A 15 4.22 -11.95 -1.15
C LYS A 15 3.01 -11.04 -1.41
N GLU A 16 1.94 -11.57 -1.99
CA GLU A 16 0.67 -10.86 -2.14
C GLU A 16 0.04 -10.49 -0.80
N ASN A 17 0.10 -11.40 0.17
CA ASN A 17 -0.42 -11.13 1.52
C ASN A 17 0.41 -10.05 2.22
N TYR A 18 1.72 -10.02 2.04
CA TYR A 18 2.57 -8.94 2.57
C TYR A 18 2.26 -7.58 1.92
N GLU A 19 2.03 -7.53 0.61
CA GLU A 19 1.59 -6.30 -0.07
C GLU A 19 0.24 -5.82 0.48
N LYS A 20 -0.74 -6.72 0.65
CA LYS A 20 -2.05 -6.40 1.22
C LYS A 20 -1.93 -5.90 2.66
N LYS A 21 -1.08 -6.52 3.47
CA LYS A 21 -0.81 -6.08 4.85
C LYS A 21 -0.22 -4.68 4.89
N ALA A 22 0.82 -4.41 4.08
CA ALA A 22 1.43 -3.09 3.99
C ALA A 22 0.44 -2.01 3.53
N LYS A 23 -0.47 -2.32 2.60
CA LYS A 23 -1.56 -1.41 2.18
C LYS A 23 -2.52 -1.06 3.32
N ARG A 24 -2.92 -2.05 4.13
CA ARG A 24 -3.80 -1.84 5.28
C ARG A 24 -3.13 -0.95 6.32
N GLU A 25 -1.88 -1.24 6.66
CA GLU A 25 -1.11 -0.45 7.62
C GLU A 25 -0.92 0.99 7.13
N LEU A 26 -0.66 1.21 5.83
CA LEU A 26 -0.61 2.55 5.25
C LEU A 26 -1.95 3.29 5.33
N ALA A 27 -3.07 2.59 5.12
CA ALA A 27 -4.41 3.19 5.26
C ALA A 27 -4.67 3.63 6.71
N VAL A 28 -4.27 2.81 7.68
CA VAL A 28 -4.36 3.15 9.11
C VAL A 28 -3.56 4.40 9.43
N ILE A 29 -2.30 4.49 8.96
CA ILE A 29 -1.46 5.69 9.14
C ILE A 29 -2.12 6.93 8.53
N ASN A 30 -2.69 6.82 7.32
CA ASN A 30 -3.38 7.94 6.68
C ASN A 30 -4.60 8.41 7.48
N ASN A 31 -5.36 7.48 8.08
CA ASN A 31 -6.49 7.83 8.94
C ASN A 31 -6.01 8.60 10.17
N TYR A 32 -4.95 8.14 10.85
CA TYR A 32 -4.36 8.86 11.97
C TYR A 32 -3.91 10.27 11.57
N ILE A 33 -3.20 10.41 10.44
CA ILE A 33 -2.80 11.73 9.92
C ILE A 33 -4.01 12.65 9.76
N ASN A 34 -5.09 12.16 9.15
CA ASN A 34 -6.31 12.93 8.93
C ASN A 34 -6.97 13.35 10.25
N ASP A 35 -7.02 12.45 11.24
CA ASP A 35 -7.59 12.74 12.56
C ASP A 35 -6.78 13.81 13.31
N HIS A 36 -5.45 13.71 13.28
CA HIS A 36 -4.55 14.70 13.86
C HIS A 36 -4.60 16.05 13.11
N GLN A 37 -4.76 16.04 11.78
CA GLN A 37 -4.97 17.27 11.00
C GLN A 37 -6.25 17.99 11.41
N LYS A 38 -7.37 17.25 11.52
CA LYS A 38 -8.64 17.81 11.98
C LYS A 38 -8.56 18.35 13.41
N LEU A 39 -7.85 17.65 14.30
CA LEU A 39 -7.66 18.10 15.67
C LEU A 39 -6.85 19.41 15.70
N ARG A 40 -5.75 19.47 14.95
CA ARG A 40 -4.94 20.68 14.80
C ARG A 40 -5.77 21.85 14.27
N GLU A 41 -6.57 21.63 13.22
CA GLU A 41 -7.45 22.67 12.66
C GLU A 41 -8.43 23.20 13.71
N LYS A 42 -9.10 22.31 14.47
CA LYS A 42 -9.98 22.70 15.57
C LYS A 42 -9.29 23.55 16.62
N LEU A 43 -8.07 23.17 17.02
CA LEU A 43 -7.29 23.92 18.01
C LEU A 43 -6.90 25.31 17.47
N ILE A 44 -6.55 25.42 16.18
CA ILE A 44 -6.25 26.69 15.53
C ILE A 44 -7.49 27.59 15.49
N ASP A 45 -8.65 27.02 15.12
CA ASP A 45 -9.92 27.74 15.11
C ASP A 45 -10.31 28.23 16.51
N GLU A 46 -10.06 27.41 17.53
CA GLU A 46 -10.28 27.77 18.93
C GLU A 46 -9.38 28.94 19.36
N VAL A 47 -8.09 28.92 19.03
CA VAL A 47 -7.16 30.04 19.26
C VAL A 47 -7.62 31.32 18.55
N ASN A 48 -8.11 31.19 17.31
CA ASN A 48 -8.63 32.33 16.55
C ASN A 48 -9.93 32.88 17.18
N SER A 49 -10.81 32.01 17.66
CA SER A 49 -12.04 32.40 18.35
C SER A 49 -11.78 33.16 19.65
N LEU A 50 -10.73 32.76 20.40
CA LEU A 50 -10.32 33.46 21.63
C LEU A 50 -9.92 34.91 21.35
N ARG A 51 -9.32 35.18 20.19
CA ARG A 51 -8.97 36.56 19.79
C ARG A 51 -10.21 37.44 19.61
N ASN A 52 -11.31 36.86 19.15
CA ASN A 52 -12.58 37.56 18.93
C ASN A 52 -13.39 37.74 20.23
N ASN A 53 -13.11 36.96 21.27
CA ASN A 53 -13.79 37.00 22.55
C ASN A 53 -13.20 38.04 23.55
N VAL A 54 -12.13 38.75 23.16
CA VAL A 54 -11.54 39.81 23.99
C VAL A 54 -12.47 41.02 24.01
N LYS A 55 -13.00 41.37 25.19
CA LYS A 55 -13.91 42.51 25.40
C LYS A 55 -13.14 43.74 25.93
N PRO A 56 -13.60 44.97 25.66
CA PRO A 56 -12.93 46.20 26.11
C PRO A 56 -12.87 46.41 27.64
N ARG A 57 -13.71 45.72 28.42
CA ARG A 57 -13.83 45.86 29.89
C ARG A 57 -13.56 44.55 30.64
N MET A 58 -12.52 43.82 30.24
CA MET A 58 -12.10 42.62 30.97
C MET A 58 -11.23 42.96 32.17
N SER A 59 -11.40 42.22 33.26
CA SER A 59 -10.52 42.29 34.42
C SER A 59 -9.13 41.72 34.09
N ALA A 60 -8.12 42.16 34.86
CA ALA A 60 -6.75 41.66 34.70
C ALA A 60 -6.65 40.13 34.89
N SER A 61 -7.48 39.56 35.76
CA SER A 61 -7.54 38.12 36.02
C SER A 61 -8.08 37.34 34.83
N GLU A 62 -9.13 37.84 34.16
CA GLU A 62 -9.68 37.22 32.95
C GLU A 62 -8.69 37.31 31.77
N LEU A 63 -7.98 38.44 31.62
CA LEU A 63 -6.93 38.59 30.62
C LEU A 63 -5.77 37.60 30.85
N LYS A 64 -5.36 37.41 32.11
CA LYS A 64 -4.34 36.43 32.48
C LYS A 64 -4.79 34.99 32.17
N PHE A 65 -6.05 34.67 32.48
CA PHE A 65 -6.63 33.36 32.17
C PHE A 65 -6.64 33.09 30.66
N LEU A 66 -7.14 34.04 29.85
CA LEU A 66 -7.16 33.91 28.39
C LEU A 66 -5.75 33.75 27.81
N GLY A 67 -4.77 34.50 28.31
CA GLY A 67 -3.37 34.36 27.91
C GLY A 67 -2.80 32.97 28.23
N GLY A 68 -3.07 32.47 29.44
CA GLY A 68 -2.66 31.11 29.86
C GLY A 68 -3.32 30.02 29.01
N TYR A 69 -4.62 30.15 28.75
CA TYR A 69 -5.37 29.19 27.94
C TYR A 69 -4.89 29.19 26.49
N LYS A 70 -4.69 30.37 25.88
CA LYS A 70 -4.09 30.49 24.54
C LYS A 70 -2.72 29.83 24.47
N ASN A 71 -1.89 29.99 25.50
CA ASN A 71 -0.59 29.32 25.56
C ASN A 71 -0.72 27.80 25.64
N SER A 72 -1.68 27.28 26.42
CA SER A 72 -1.96 25.84 26.46
C SER A 72 -2.37 25.31 25.09
N LEU A 73 -3.28 25.99 24.39
CA LEU A 73 -3.70 25.60 23.04
C LEU A 73 -2.53 25.64 22.04
N ASN A 74 -1.66 26.64 22.11
CA ASN A 74 -0.46 26.70 21.26
C ASN A 74 0.51 25.54 21.54
N ILE A 75 0.64 25.11 22.79
CA ILE A 75 1.44 23.93 23.14
C ILE A 75 0.80 22.66 22.55
N GLN A 76 -0.52 22.52 22.66
CA GLN A 76 -1.24 21.40 22.05
C GLN A 76 -1.06 21.37 20.53
N ILE A 77 -1.21 22.51 19.84
CA ILE A 77 -0.95 22.62 18.39
C ILE A 77 0.46 22.17 18.03
N LYS A 78 1.47 22.59 18.80
CA LYS A 78 2.87 22.17 18.56
C LYS A 78 3.06 20.66 18.75
N ASN A 79 2.38 20.06 19.72
CA ASN A 79 2.43 18.62 19.94
C ASN A 79 1.77 17.88 18.77
N GLU A 80 0.61 18.35 18.29
CA GLU A 80 -0.05 17.81 17.10
C GLU A 80 0.83 17.92 15.85
N GLU A 81 1.53 19.05 15.66
CA GLU A 81 2.47 19.24 14.55
C GLU A 81 3.67 18.29 14.63
N ALA A 82 4.21 18.06 15.82
CA ALA A 82 5.29 17.10 16.03
C ALA A 82 4.83 15.67 15.72
N GLU A 83 3.62 15.32 16.14
CA GLU A 83 3.04 13.99 15.88
C GLU A 83 2.71 13.79 14.40
N LEU A 84 2.16 14.81 13.73
CA LEU A 84 1.96 14.79 12.28
C LEU A 84 3.27 14.58 11.52
N SER A 85 4.34 15.27 11.91
CA SER A 85 5.67 15.09 11.33
C SER A 85 6.19 13.66 11.53
N ARG A 86 5.99 13.08 12.72
CA ARG A 86 6.33 11.68 13.02
C ARG A 86 5.55 10.72 12.10
N LEU A 87 4.24 10.89 12.00
CA LEU A 87 3.36 10.07 11.18
C LEU A 87 3.68 10.19 9.69
N GLU A 88 4.07 11.37 9.21
CA GLU A 88 4.51 11.57 7.82
C GLU A 88 5.82 10.83 7.51
N GLN A 89 6.77 10.83 8.44
CA GLN A 89 8.00 10.04 8.29
C GLN A 89 7.68 8.54 8.28
N GLU A 90 6.79 8.09 9.16
CA GLU A 90 6.33 6.71 9.20
C GLU A 90 5.63 6.31 7.89
N LYS A 91 4.75 7.17 7.37
CA LYS A 91 4.11 7.01 6.06
C LYS A 91 5.14 6.87 4.94
N LYS A 92 6.16 7.73 4.89
CA LYS A 92 7.23 7.65 3.86
C LYS A 92 7.95 6.30 3.92
N ARG A 93 8.31 5.83 5.12
CA ARG A 93 8.92 4.50 5.31
C ARG A 93 7.99 3.40 4.82
N LYS A 94 6.70 3.48 5.15
CA LYS A 94 5.72 2.47 4.78
C LYS A 94 5.42 2.41 3.28
N VAL A 95 5.42 3.57 2.62
CA VAL A 95 5.32 3.66 1.15
C VAL A 95 6.51 2.99 0.48
N SER A 96 7.73 3.25 0.98
CA SER A 96 8.95 2.58 0.46
C SER A 96 8.87 1.06 0.63
N GLU A 97 8.43 0.58 1.79
CA GLU A 97 8.21 -0.86 2.03
C GLU A 97 7.18 -1.43 1.04
N LEU A 98 6.04 -0.75 0.85
CA LEU A 98 5.00 -1.18 -0.09
C LEU A 98 5.53 -1.27 -1.52
N MET A 99 6.33 -0.30 -1.97
CA MET A 99 6.96 -0.33 -3.29
C MET A 99 7.87 -1.55 -3.45
N GLN A 100 8.67 -1.87 -2.44
CA GLN A 100 9.52 -3.06 -2.46
C GLN A 100 8.69 -4.35 -2.54
N ARG A 101 7.60 -4.47 -1.76
CA ARG A 101 6.70 -5.63 -1.82
C ARG A 101 6.00 -5.76 -3.17
N ALA A 102 5.55 -4.64 -3.74
CA ALA A 102 4.94 -4.62 -5.07
C ALA A 102 5.94 -5.06 -6.15
N LYS A 103 7.21 -4.65 -6.05
CA LYS A 103 8.28 -5.09 -6.96
C LYS A 103 8.54 -6.59 -6.85
N GLU A 104 8.65 -7.13 -5.63
CA GLU A 104 8.83 -8.57 -5.38
C GLU A 104 7.70 -9.40 -6.00
N LYS A 105 6.44 -8.98 -5.81
CA LYS A 105 5.29 -9.63 -6.45
C LYS A 105 5.37 -9.57 -7.97
N LYS A 106 5.69 -8.40 -8.53
CA LYS A 106 5.77 -8.21 -9.98
C LYS A 106 6.79 -9.16 -10.62
N ILE A 107 7.95 -9.34 -9.99
CA ILE A 107 8.98 -10.28 -10.45
C ILE A 107 8.43 -11.71 -10.51
N LEU A 108 7.72 -12.15 -9.47
CA LEU A 108 7.14 -13.51 -9.44
C LEU A 108 6.06 -13.70 -10.49
N SER A 109 5.20 -12.70 -10.72
CA SER A 109 4.19 -12.76 -11.78
C SER A 109 4.82 -12.83 -13.18
N GLN A 110 5.88 -12.07 -13.43
CA GLN A 110 6.61 -12.10 -14.71
C GLN A 110 7.30 -13.45 -14.92
N LEU A 111 7.87 -14.03 -13.87
CA LEU A 111 8.50 -15.35 -13.92
C LEU A 111 7.47 -16.44 -14.23
N GLU A 112 6.31 -16.39 -13.58
CA GLU A 112 5.21 -17.31 -13.86
C GLU A 112 4.74 -17.21 -15.30
N GLU A 113 4.51 -15.99 -15.81
CA GLU A 113 4.11 -15.76 -17.19
C GLU A 113 5.13 -16.32 -18.18
N HIS A 114 6.42 -16.13 -17.92
CA HIS A 114 7.49 -16.68 -18.74
C HIS A 114 7.48 -18.22 -18.72
N GLN A 115 7.40 -18.83 -17.54
CA GLN A 115 7.37 -20.30 -17.41
C GLN A 115 6.13 -20.90 -18.07
N HIS A 116 4.99 -20.22 -17.99
CA HIS A 116 3.77 -20.63 -18.66
C HIS A 116 3.92 -20.59 -20.19
N LYS A 117 4.52 -19.51 -20.74
CA LYS A 117 4.80 -19.41 -22.18
C LYS A 117 5.69 -20.55 -22.68
N GLU A 118 6.75 -20.86 -21.93
CA GLU A 118 7.66 -21.96 -22.27
C GLU A 118 6.95 -23.33 -22.18
N PHE A 119 6.10 -23.53 -21.17
CA PHE A 119 5.30 -24.74 -21.04
C PHE A 119 4.38 -24.96 -22.24
N VAL A 120 3.63 -23.92 -22.65
CA VAL A 120 2.73 -23.98 -23.82
C VAL A 120 3.52 -24.27 -25.10
N LYS A 121 4.70 -23.67 -25.26
CA LYS A 121 5.57 -23.91 -26.41
C LYS A 121 6.04 -25.36 -26.50
N GLU A 122 6.39 -25.97 -25.37
CA GLU A 122 6.84 -27.36 -25.33
C GLU A 122 5.69 -28.36 -25.50
N GLU A 123 4.50 -28.09 -24.95
CA GLU A 123 3.29 -28.89 -25.22
C GLU A 123 2.97 -28.87 -26.72
N ASN A 124 2.93 -27.70 -27.36
CA ASN A 124 2.68 -27.59 -28.80
C ASN A 124 3.70 -28.36 -29.64
N LYS A 125 4.99 -28.31 -29.26
CA LYS A 125 6.06 -29.05 -29.93
C LYS A 125 5.90 -30.57 -29.76
N THR A 126 5.44 -31.00 -28.59
CA THR A 126 5.18 -32.41 -28.29
C THR A 126 3.97 -32.91 -29.07
N GLU A 127 2.89 -32.14 -29.11
CA GLU A 127 1.69 -32.45 -29.90
C GLU A 127 2.01 -32.52 -31.39
N LEU A 128 2.79 -31.58 -31.94
CA LEU A 128 3.20 -31.62 -33.35
C LEU A 128 3.97 -32.89 -33.69
N LYS A 129 4.93 -33.30 -32.84
CA LYS A 129 5.66 -34.56 -33.02
C LYS A 129 4.73 -35.78 -33.00
N GLN A 130 3.75 -35.80 -32.09
CA GLN A 130 2.77 -36.88 -32.03
C GLN A 130 1.93 -36.95 -33.32
N PHE A 131 1.51 -35.80 -33.86
CA PHE A 131 0.80 -35.76 -35.15
C PHE A 131 1.66 -36.26 -36.31
N ASP A 132 2.94 -35.85 -36.38
CA ASP A 132 3.87 -36.31 -37.40
C ASP A 132 4.07 -37.84 -37.33
N GLU A 133 4.25 -38.39 -36.12
CA GLU A 133 4.37 -39.83 -35.90
C GLU A 133 3.12 -40.60 -36.36
N ILE A 134 1.92 -40.09 -36.03
CA ILE A 134 0.65 -40.68 -36.49
C ILE A 134 0.54 -40.63 -38.02
N ALA A 135 0.92 -39.51 -38.65
CA ALA A 135 0.88 -39.36 -40.10
C ALA A 135 1.82 -40.36 -40.80
N ILE A 136 3.04 -40.54 -40.28
CA ILE A 136 4.00 -41.53 -40.79
C ILE A 136 3.46 -42.96 -40.65
N GLN A 137 2.87 -43.31 -39.50
CA GLN A 137 2.27 -44.63 -39.29
C GLN A 137 1.11 -44.91 -40.25
N ASN A 138 0.23 -43.93 -40.46
CA ASN A 138 -0.91 -44.08 -41.38
C ASN A 138 -0.42 -44.23 -42.84
N PHE A 139 0.53 -43.40 -43.28
CA PHE A 139 1.13 -43.51 -44.61
C PHE A 139 1.83 -44.86 -44.84
N SER A 140 2.49 -45.39 -43.81
CA SER A 140 3.16 -46.70 -43.87
C SER A 140 2.17 -47.87 -43.93
N ARG A 141 0.95 -47.70 -43.43
CA ARG A 141 -0.14 -48.69 -43.50
C ARG A 141 -0.83 -48.71 -44.86
N ASP A 142 -1.04 -47.56 -45.49
CA ASP A 142 -1.67 -47.45 -46.82
C ASP A 142 -0.78 -47.95 -47.98
N LYS A 143 0.52 -48.16 -47.73
CA LYS A 143 1.48 -48.71 -48.71
C LYS A 143 1.64 -50.24 -48.67
N LYS A 144 0.91 -50.94 -47.80
CA LYS A 144 0.83 -52.41 -47.79
C LYS A 144 -0.47 -52.87 -48.44
#